data_AF-A0A969PZJ4-F1
#
_entry.id   AF-A0A969PZJ4-F1
#
_cell.length_a   1.000
_cell.length_b   1.000
_cell.length_c   1.000
_cell.angle_alpha   90.00
_cell.angle_beta   90.00
_cell.angle_gamma   90.00
#
_symmetry.space_group_name_H-M   'P 1'
#
loop_
_entity.id
_entity.type
_entity.pdbx_description
1 polymer ?
#
loop_
_entity_poly.entity_id
_entity_poly.type
_entity_poly.pdbx_seq_one_letter_code
_entity_poly.pdbx_strand_id
1 'polypeptide(L)'
;MLEISQTIGVSKSSVSLWVRDIRLTHEQEQLMHQRNERYGAQHAGSRANIIKHRALREQYQQEGRAKARESDLLHAQGCMLYWAEGGKSRNLVQFANSDLDMMKLFIRFIRECLQVQEEKIHFIRSLLSRKWNIP
;
A
#
# COMPACT_ATOMS: atom_id res chain seq x y z
N MET A 1 0.89 -22.56 12.25
CA MET A 1 1.98 -21.56 12.07
C MET A 1 2.62 -21.13 13.38
N LEU A 2 1.85 -20.75 14.41
CA LEU A 2 2.39 -20.34 15.71
C LEU A 2 3.28 -21.44 16.34
N GLU A 3 2.78 -22.67 16.29
CA GLU A 3 3.47 -23.87 16.79
C GLU A 3 4.85 -24.04 16.14
N ILE A 4 4.93 -24.14 14.81
CA ILE A 4 6.20 -24.23 14.08
C ILE A 4 7.12 -23.05 14.42
N SER A 5 6.60 -21.82 14.38
CA SER A 5 7.38 -20.61 14.69
C SER A 5 8.01 -20.65 16.09
N GLN A 6 7.28 -21.16 17.09
CA GLN A 6 7.77 -21.31 18.46
C GLN A 6 8.78 -22.45 18.60
N THR A 7 8.57 -23.58 17.92
CA THR A 7 9.46 -24.74 18.00
C THR A 7 10.85 -24.46 17.45
N ILE A 8 10.96 -23.73 16.35
CA ILE A 8 12.23 -23.46 15.66
C ILE A 8 12.74 -22.02 15.83
N GLY A 9 12.04 -21.17 16.58
CA GLY A 9 12.48 -19.82 16.93
C GLY A 9 12.55 -18.83 15.77
N VAL A 10 11.80 -19.05 14.68
CA VAL A 10 11.76 -18.14 13.52
C VAL A 10 10.46 -17.34 13.48
N SER A 11 10.46 -16.23 12.74
CA SER A 11 9.26 -15.39 12.59
C SER A 11 8.12 -16.15 11.87
N LYS A 12 6.87 -15.82 12.24
CA LYS A 12 5.67 -16.40 11.58
C LYS A 12 5.63 -16.14 10.08
N SER A 13 6.16 -15.00 9.63
CA SER A 13 6.22 -14.63 8.22
C SER A 13 7.15 -15.57 7.44
N SER A 14 8.29 -15.96 8.00
CA SER A 14 9.19 -16.95 7.39
C SER A 14 8.52 -18.32 7.25
N VAL A 15 7.90 -18.82 8.32
CA VAL A 15 7.15 -20.10 8.28
C VAL A 15 6.05 -20.05 7.22
N SER A 16 5.29 -18.95 7.17
CA SER A 16 4.21 -18.78 6.18
C SER A 16 4.71 -18.87 4.74
N LEU A 17 5.92 -18.40 4.44
CA LEU A 17 6.51 -18.52 3.11
C LEU A 17 6.89 -19.97 2.79
N TRP A 18 7.44 -20.71 3.75
CA TRP A 18 7.86 -22.10 3.55
C TRP A 18 6.70 -23.06 3.34
N VAL A 19 5.59 -22.85 4.04
CA VAL A 19 4.45 -23.80 4.03
C VAL A 19 3.32 -23.40 3.08
N ARG A 20 3.43 -22.26 2.38
CA ARG A 20 2.33 -21.70 1.57
C ARG A 20 1.84 -22.63 0.47
N ASP A 21 2.77 -23.32 -0.18
CA ASP A 21 2.49 -24.16 -1.36
C ASP A 21 2.19 -25.62 -0.97
N ILE A 22 2.21 -25.93 0.33
CA ILE A 22 1.84 -27.25 0.85
C ILE A 22 0.32 -27.37 0.84
N ARG A 23 -0.21 -28.31 0.06
CA ARG A 23 -1.64 -28.63 0.07
C ARG A 23 -1.97 -29.43 1.32
N LEU A 24 -2.93 -28.95 2.09
CA LEU A 24 -3.48 -29.66 3.23
C LEU A 24 -4.47 -30.73 2.78
N THR A 25 -4.55 -31.84 3.52
CA THR A 25 -5.64 -32.81 3.34
C THR A 25 -6.94 -32.25 3.91
N HIS A 26 -8.08 -32.81 3.50
CA HIS A 26 -9.38 -32.38 4.00
C HIS A 26 -9.49 -32.48 5.53
N GLU A 27 -8.93 -33.55 6.11
CA GLU A 27 -8.88 -33.74 7.56
C GLU A 27 -8.06 -32.65 8.26
N GLN A 28 -6.90 -32.28 7.68
CA GLN A 28 -6.06 -31.19 8.20
C GLN A 28 -6.75 -29.83 8.12
N GLU A 29 -7.51 -29.56 7.05
CA GLU A 29 -8.33 -28.36 6.94
C GLU A 29 -9.43 -28.32 8.01
N GLN A 30 -10.13 -29.45 8.23
CA GLN A 30 -11.14 -29.54 9.28
C GLN A 30 -10.55 -29.29 10.67
N LEU A 31 -9.38 -29.86 10.96
CA LEU A 31 -8.65 -29.61 12.22
C LEU A 31 -8.27 -28.13 12.37
N MET A 32 -7.90 -27.45 11.29
CA MET A 32 -7.63 -26.00 11.31
C MET A 32 -8.90 -25.19 11.59
N HIS A 33 -10.04 -25.57 11.01
CA HIS A 33 -11.34 -24.95 11.26
C HIS A 33 -11.82 -25.16 12.71
N GLN A 34 -11.59 -26.34 13.29
CA GLN A 34 -11.91 -26.63 14.70
C GLN A 34 -10.99 -25.87 15.67
N ARG A 35 -9.69 -25.78 15.36
CA ARG A 35 -8.71 -25.03 16.19
C ARG A 35 -8.91 -23.51 16.14
N ASN A 36 -9.52 -23.00 15.08
CA ASN A 36 -9.84 -21.58 14.94
C ASN A 36 -11.18 -21.43 14.21
N GLU A 37 -12.26 -21.27 14.98
CA GLU A 37 -13.63 -21.09 14.46
C GLU A 37 -13.73 -19.93 13.47
N ARG A 38 -12.87 -18.91 13.62
CA ARG A 38 -12.83 -17.74 12.74
C ARG A 38 -12.01 -17.96 11.47
N TYR A 39 -11.33 -19.10 11.31
CA TYR A 39 -10.44 -19.38 10.18
C TYR A 39 -11.15 -19.22 8.83
N GLY A 40 -12.35 -19.78 8.69
CA GLY A 40 -13.16 -19.65 7.48
C GLY A 40 -13.58 -18.21 7.19
N ALA A 41 -14.10 -17.50 8.20
CA ALA A 41 -14.52 -16.10 8.09
C ALA A 41 -13.35 -15.16 7.76
N GLN A 42 -12.17 -15.38 8.36
CA GLN A 42 -10.95 -14.62 8.10
C GLN A 42 -10.45 -14.81 6.67
N HIS A 43 -10.43 -16.05 6.17
CA HIS A 43 -10.03 -16.34 4.80
C HIS A 43 -11.03 -15.76 3.79
N ALA A 44 -12.33 -15.91 4.05
CA ALA A 44 -13.37 -15.32 3.22
C ALA A 44 -13.25 -13.79 3.17
N GLY A 45 -13.08 -13.13 4.32
CA GLY A 45 -12.90 -11.68 4.41
C GLY A 45 -11.63 -11.20 3.72
N SER A 46 -10.51 -11.91 3.88
CA SER A 46 -9.25 -11.62 3.18
C SER A 46 -9.41 -11.71 1.66
N ARG A 47 -10.03 -12.79 1.15
CA ARG A 47 -10.30 -12.96 -0.29
C ARG A 47 -11.25 -11.88 -0.81
N ALA A 48 -12.32 -11.57 -0.08
CA ALA A 48 -13.25 -10.51 -0.44
C ALA A 48 -12.54 -9.15 -0.54
N ASN A 49 -11.68 -8.82 0.43
CA ASN A 49 -10.89 -7.58 0.41
C ASN A 49 -9.91 -7.56 -0.77
N ILE A 50 -9.24 -8.66 -1.08
CA ILE A 50 -8.33 -8.76 -2.24
C ILE A 50 -9.08 -8.46 -3.54
N ILE A 51 -10.25 -9.07 -3.73
CA ILE A 51 -11.10 -8.88 -4.91
C ILE A 51 -11.56 -7.43 -4.98
N LYS A 52 -12.14 -6.91 -3.90
CA LYS A 52 -12.63 -5.53 -3.80
C LYS A 52 -11.55 -4.51 -4.14
N HIS A 53 -10.38 -4.61 -3.50
CA HIS A 53 -9.29 -3.66 -3.72
C HIS A 53 -8.61 -3.84 -5.09
N ARG A 54 -8.67 -5.04 -5.70
CA ARG A 54 -8.22 -5.22 -7.08
C ARG A 54 -9.13 -4.48 -8.06
N ALA A 55 -10.45 -4.70 -7.96
CA ALA A 55 -11.42 -4.01 -8.79
C ALA A 55 -11.31 -2.49 -8.64
N LEU A 56 -11.17 -1.99 -7.40
CA LEU A 56 -11.01 -0.56 -7.13
C LEU A 56 -9.73 0.01 -7.78
N ARG A 57 -8.62 -0.73 -7.74
CA ARG A 57 -7.37 -0.30 -8.42
C ARG A 57 -7.54 -0.24 -9.93
N GLU A 58 -8.19 -1.24 -10.53
CA GLU A 58 -8.45 -1.26 -11.97
C GLU A 58 -9.34 -0.09 -12.39
N GLN A 59 -10.38 0.21 -11.60
CA GLN A 59 -11.23 1.38 -11.79
C GLN A 59 -10.41 2.69 -11.75
N TYR A 60 -9.63 2.93 -10.70
CA TYR A 60 -8.82 4.16 -10.61
C TYR A 60 -7.77 4.28 -11.73
N GLN A 61 -7.24 3.16 -12.21
CA GLN A 61 -6.35 3.16 -13.38
C GLN A 61 -7.09 3.58 -14.66
N GLN A 62 -8.35 3.16 -14.84
CA GLN A 62 -9.17 3.58 -15.98
C GLN A 62 -9.52 5.05 -15.89
N GLU A 63 -9.96 5.53 -14.72
CA GLU A 63 -10.25 6.94 -14.47
C GLU A 63 -9.02 7.83 -14.71
N GLY A 64 -7.85 7.45 -14.19
CA GLY A 64 -6.61 8.18 -14.43
C GLY A 64 -6.20 8.21 -15.90
N ARG A 65 -6.40 7.11 -16.65
CA ARG A 65 -6.16 7.08 -18.10
C ARG A 65 -7.14 7.94 -18.89
N ALA A 66 -8.39 8.07 -18.44
CA ALA A 66 -9.35 8.97 -19.05
C ALA A 66 -8.96 10.42 -18.79
N LYS A 67 -8.67 10.76 -17.52
CA LYS A 67 -8.24 12.10 -17.10
C LYS A 67 -6.98 12.57 -17.82
N ALA A 68 -6.02 11.68 -18.04
CA ALA A 68 -4.81 11.99 -18.80
C ALA A 68 -5.08 12.42 -20.26
N ARG A 69 -6.21 12.02 -20.87
CA ARG A 69 -6.58 12.42 -22.24
C ARG A 69 -7.23 13.80 -22.31
N GLU A 70 -7.75 14.30 -21.20
CA GLU A 70 -8.33 15.66 -21.12
C GLU A 70 -7.26 16.74 -21.30
N SER A 71 -5.97 16.38 -21.22
CA SER A 71 -4.83 17.29 -21.42
C SER A 71 -4.84 18.50 -20.46
N ASP A 72 -5.40 18.31 -19.26
CA ASP A 72 -5.32 19.26 -18.17
C ASP A 72 -3.86 19.40 -17.73
N LEU A 73 -3.32 20.62 -17.84
CA LEU A 73 -1.93 20.92 -17.54
C LEU A 73 -1.57 20.68 -16.07
N LEU A 74 -2.45 21.03 -15.14
CA LEU A 74 -2.21 20.84 -13.70
C LEU A 74 -2.18 19.34 -13.37
N HIS A 75 -3.11 18.57 -13.94
CA HIS A 75 -3.13 17.12 -13.78
C HIS A 75 -1.85 16.48 -14.33
N ALA A 76 -1.44 16.85 -15.55
CA ALA A 76 -0.22 16.33 -16.17
C ALA A 76 1.04 16.67 -15.34
N GLN A 77 1.17 17.93 -14.90
CA GLN A 77 2.28 18.36 -14.05
C GLN A 77 2.32 17.62 -12.71
N GLY A 78 1.16 17.46 -12.05
CA GLY A 78 1.06 16.72 -10.80
C GLY A 78 1.43 15.26 -10.93
N CYS A 79 0.99 14.59 -12.01
CA CYS A 79 1.40 13.23 -12.32
C CYS A 79 2.91 13.10 -12.57
N MET A 80 3.50 14.03 -13.32
CA MET A 80 4.94 14.05 -13.59
C MET A 80 5.77 14.28 -12.32
N LEU A 81 5.33 15.20 -11.46
CA LEU A 81 5.94 15.44 -10.15
C LEU A 81 5.89 14.19 -9.28
N TYR A 82 4.72 13.54 -9.21
CA TYR A 82 4.60 12.29 -8.44
C TYR A 82 5.46 11.17 -9.02
N TRP A 83 5.61 11.12 -10.35
CA TRP A 83 6.47 10.12 -10.98
C TRP A 83 7.95 10.33 -10.63
N ALA A 84 8.41 11.59 -10.57
CA ALA A 84 9.79 11.94 -10.25
C ALA A 84 10.12 11.83 -8.75
N GLU A 85 9.25 12.36 -7.89
CA GLU A 85 9.55 12.61 -6.46
C GLU A 85 8.60 11.87 -5.50
N GLY A 86 7.67 11.07 -6.04
CA GLY A 86 6.70 10.33 -5.25
C GLY A 86 7.31 9.16 -4.49
N GLY A 87 6.76 8.89 -3.31
CA GLY A 87 7.12 7.74 -2.49
C GLY A 87 6.67 6.42 -3.11
N LYS A 88 7.39 5.34 -2.81
CA LYS A 88 7.08 3.97 -3.25
C LYS A 88 6.14 3.22 -2.29
N SER A 89 5.64 3.90 -1.26
CA SER A 89 4.77 3.30 -0.26
C SER A 89 3.44 2.88 -0.88
N ARG A 90 2.92 1.71 -0.46
CA ARG A 90 1.62 1.24 -0.91
C ARG A 90 0.54 1.89 -0.06
N ASN A 91 -0.55 2.33 -0.70
CA ASN A 91 -1.73 2.94 -0.06
C ASN A 91 -1.47 4.27 0.66
N LEU A 92 -0.32 4.90 0.43
CA LEU A 92 0.00 6.22 0.97
C LEU A 92 0.66 7.05 -0.12
N VAL A 93 0.08 8.20 -0.43
CA VAL A 93 0.69 9.19 -1.31
C VAL A 93 1.69 9.98 -0.48
N GLN A 94 2.97 9.87 -0.82
CA GLN A 94 4.04 10.65 -0.20
C GLN A 94 4.74 11.44 -1.29
N PHE A 95 5.03 12.70 -1.01
CA PHE A 95 5.79 13.57 -1.89
C PHE A 95 6.74 14.37 -1.00
N ALA A 96 8.02 14.34 -1.33
CA ALA A 96 9.06 15.02 -0.56
C ALA A 96 9.95 15.80 -1.51
N ASN A 97 10.06 17.11 -1.30
CA ASN A 97 10.95 17.96 -2.07
C ASN A 97 11.45 19.12 -1.19
N SER A 98 12.60 19.69 -1.52
CA SER A 98 13.15 20.86 -0.81
C SER A 98 12.65 22.19 -1.39
N ASP A 99 12.19 22.18 -2.64
CA ASP A 99 11.61 23.34 -3.32
C ASP A 99 10.15 23.57 -2.86
N LEU A 100 9.90 24.77 -2.32
CA LEU A 100 8.58 25.15 -1.80
C LEU A 100 7.53 25.28 -2.91
N ASP A 101 7.90 25.72 -4.11
CA ASP A 101 6.98 25.95 -5.20
C ASP A 101 6.56 24.63 -5.85
N MET A 102 7.47 23.65 -5.95
CA MET A 102 7.12 22.27 -6.31
C MET A 102 6.12 21.66 -5.32
N MET A 103 6.33 21.86 -4.02
CA MET A 103 5.39 21.37 -3.00
C MET A 103 4.02 22.05 -3.12
N LYS A 104 3.96 23.37 -3.31
CA LYS A 104 2.69 24.10 -3.52
C LYS A 104 1.96 23.59 -4.75
N LEU A 105 2.68 23.36 -5.86
CA LEU A 105 2.09 22.83 -7.09
C LEU A 105 1.51 21.43 -6.86
N PHE A 106 2.23 20.56 -6.15
CA PHE A 106 1.74 19.23 -5.83
C PHE A 106 0.49 19.25 -4.92
N ILE A 107 0.49 20.14 -3.91
CA ILE A 107 -0.68 20.36 -3.02
C ILE A 107 -1.88 20.84 -3.85
N ARG A 108 -1.65 21.77 -4.78
CA ARG A 108 -2.69 22.27 -5.69
C ARG A 108 -3.27 21.14 -6.54
N PHE A 109 -2.42 20.29 -7.10
CA PHE A 109 -2.83 19.11 -7.87
C PHE A 109 -3.73 18.16 -7.05
N ILE A 110 -3.33 17.78 -5.83
CA ILE A 110 -4.13 16.84 -5.02
C ILE A 110 -5.47 17.45 -4.57
N ARG A 111 -5.54 18.78 -4.39
CA ARG A 111 -6.79 19.48 -4.04
C ARG A 111 -7.73 19.64 -5.24
N GLU A 112 -7.23 20.16 -6.36
CA GLU A 112 -8.06 20.52 -7.50
C GLU A 112 -8.37 19.31 -8.39
N CYS A 113 -7.39 18.46 -8.68
CA CYS A 113 -7.57 17.33 -9.59
C CYS A 113 -8.06 16.07 -8.89
N LEU A 114 -7.61 15.81 -7.65
CA LEU A 114 -7.96 14.60 -6.89
C LEU A 114 -8.97 14.84 -5.76
N GLN A 115 -9.34 16.10 -5.50
CA GLN A 115 -10.36 16.48 -4.51
C GLN A 115 -10.08 15.94 -3.09
N VAL A 116 -8.78 15.82 -2.75
CA VAL A 116 -8.35 15.37 -1.42
C VAL A 116 -8.68 16.46 -0.41
N GLN A 117 -9.40 16.06 0.65
CA GLN A 117 -9.76 16.94 1.76
C GLN A 117 -8.53 17.32 2.59
N GLU A 118 -8.50 18.54 3.12
CA GLU A 118 -7.34 19.10 3.81
C GLU A 118 -6.92 18.26 5.02
N GLU A 119 -7.87 17.65 5.73
CA GLU A 119 -7.63 16.85 6.93
C GLU A 119 -6.83 15.57 6.63
N LYS A 120 -6.76 15.16 5.35
CA LYS A 120 -5.97 14.01 4.89
C LYS A 120 -4.56 14.40 4.46
N ILE A 121 -4.25 15.70 4.39
CA ILE A 121 -2.95 16.22 3.98
C ILE A 121 -2.13 16.48 5.25
N HIS A 122 -1.03 15.74 5.40
CA HIS A 122 -0.16 15.83 6.56
C HIS A 122 1.24 16.25 6.14
N PHE A 123 1.77 17.27 6.80
CA PHE A 123 3.15 17.73 6.62
C PHE A 123 4.06 17.05 7.63
N ILE A 124 5.08 16.37 7.13
CA ILE A 124 6.08 15.70 7.96
C ILE A 124 7.43 16.36 7.68
N ARG A 125 8.08 16.85 8.74
CA ARG A 125 9.47 17.27 8.66
C ARG A 125 10.36 16.02 8.65
N SER A 126 11.00 15.75 7.52
CA SER A 126 12.02 14.71 7.45
C SER A 126 13.26 15.18 8.23
N LEU A 127 13.43 14.68 9.46
CA LEU A 127 14.68 14.83 10.20
C LEU A 127 15.70 13.84 9.61
N LEU A 128 16.28 14.18 8.46
CA LEU A 128 17.50 13.53 8.00
C LEU A 128 18.66 13.98 8.89
N SER A 129 18.72 13.52 10.13
CA SER A 129 19.99 13.44 10.86
C SER A 129 20.76 12.24 10.32
N ARG A 130 21.26 12.34 9.08
CA ARG A 130 22.38 11.50 8.67
C ARG A 130 23.58 12.00 9.48
N LYS A 131 23.95 11.24 10.51
CA LYS A 131 25.33 11.23 11.02
C LYS A 131 26.22 10.91 9.81
N TRP A 132 26.81 11.94 9.21
CA TRP A 132 27.93 11.77 8.30
C TRP A 132 29.12 11.38 9.17
N ASN A 133 29.30 10.06 9.37
CA ASN A 133 30.56 9.53 9.84
C ASN A 133 31.34 9.16 8.56
N ILE A 134 32.13 10.11 8.07
CA ILE A 134 33.20 9.86 7.11
C ILE A 134 34.49 9.97 7.94
N PRO A 135 35.42 9.00 7.83
CA PRO A 135 36.68 8.99 8.59
C PRO A 135 37.58 10.19 8.28
#